data_AF-A0A8T6V8I8-F1
#
_entry.id   AF-A0A8T6V8I8-F1
#
_cell.length_a   1.000
_cell.length_b   1.000
_cell.length_c   1.000
_cell.angle_alpha   90.00
_cell.angle_beta   90.00
_cell.angle_gamma   90.00
#
_symmetry.space_group_name_H-M   'P 1'
#
loop_
_entity.id
_entity.type
_entity.pdbx_description
1 polymer ?
#
loop_
_entity_poly.entity_id
_entity_poly.type
_entity_poly.pdbx_seq_one_letter_code
_entity_poly.pdbx_strand_id
1 'polypeptide(L)'
;MKKEIEIPTKCPSCNFELETVNSQLFCRNDECPAQAFKKLEAFVKKMQIKGIGPAALKKLEFESYYDFYEFPIDYYQECLGEKIGTKVYKEVQKSKTVPFWRWLAALNIPLIGETAARKIADNGVNSVKDLMCATMIPLGP
;
A
#
# COMPACT_ATOMS: atom_id res chain seq x y z
N MET A 1 40.32 -11.15 -1.25
CA MET A 1 39.49 -11.74 -2.32
C MET A 1 38.24 -10.89 -2.48
N LYS A 2 38.06 -10.22 -3.62
CA LYS A 2 36.81 -9.51 -3.94
C LYS A 2 35.85 -10.55 -4.53
N LYS A 3 34.73 -10.83 -3.87
CA LYS A 3 33.63 -11.59 -4.48
C LYS A 3 33.05 -10.72 -5.59
N GLU A 4 33.01 -11.26 -6.80
CA GLU A 4 32.26 -10.66 -7.90
C GLU A 4 30.77 -10.69 -7.55
N ILE A 5 30.09 -9.56 -7.73
CA ILE A 5 28.66 -9.43 -7.45
C ILE A 5 27.93 -9.77 -8.74
N GLU A 6 27.35 -10.96 -8.82
CA GLU A 6 26.52 -11.35 -9.95
C GLU A 6 25.16 -10.65 -9.88
N ILE A 7 24.79 -10.00 -10.99
CA ILE A 7 23.51 -9.30 -11.12
C ILE A 7 22.42 -10.37 -11.32
N PRO A 8 21.39 -10.44 -10.47
CA PRO A 8 20.34 -11.42 -10.63
C PRO A 8 19.52 -11.10 -11.90
N THR A 9 19.25 -12.14 -12.69
CA THR A 9 18.36 -12.06 -13.87
C THR A 9 16.90 -12.37 -13.50
N LYS A 10 16.67 -13.04 -12.35
CA LYS A 10 15.36 -13.41 -11.84
C LYS A 10 15.08 -12.78 -10.49
N CYS A 11 13.83 -12.43 -10.24
CA CYS A 11 13.39 -11.85 -8.98
C CYS A 11 13.59 -12.86 -7.83
N PRO A 12 14.29 -12.52 -6.75
CA PRO A 12 14.50 -13.44 -5.62
C PRO A 12 13.21 -13.76 -4.84
N SER A 13 12.13 -13.01 -5.09
CA SER A 13 10.84 -13.20 -4.39
C SER A 13 9.84 -14.05 -5.17
N CYS A 14 9.81 -13.97 -6.51
CA CYS A 14 8.81 -14.66 -7.33
C CYS A 14 9.40 -15.36 -8.56
N ASN A 15 10.73 -15.34 -8.72
CA ASN A 15 11.47 -15.94 -9.83
C ASN A 15 11.15 -15.39 -11.24
N PHE A 16 10.37 -14.31 -11.34
CA PHE A 16 10.05 -13.64 -12.60
C PHE A 16 11.27 -12.92 -13.20
N GLU A 17 11.33 -12.80 -14.53
CA GLU A 17 12.43 -12.11 -15.21
C GLU A 17 12.50 -10.62 -14.81
N LEU A 18 13.71 -10.15 -14.51
CA LEU A 18 13.94 -8.76 -14.13
C LEU A 18 14.20 -7.90 -15.36
N GLU A 19 13.57 -6.73 -15.39
CA GLU A 19 13.79 -5.71 -16.41
C GLU A 19 14.79 -4.67 -15.88
N THR A 20 15.80 -4.32 -16.69
CA THR A 20 16.71 -3.22 -16.34
C THR A 20 16.21 -1.91 -16.93
N VAL A 21 15.86 -0.95 -16.07
CA VAL A 21 15.42 0.40 -16.47
C VAL A 21 16.32 1.41 -15.78
N ASN A 22 17.01 2.26 -16.54
CA ASN A 22 17.93 3.29 -16.01
C ASN A 22 18.93 2.73 -14.98
N SER A 23 19.53 1.56 -15.28
CA SER A 23 20.47 0.86 -14.38
C SER A 23 19.88 0.34 -13.06
N GLN A 24 18.55 0.27 -12.94
CA GLN A 24 17.84 -0.36 -11.83
C GLN A 24 17.09 -1.59 -12.30
N LEU A 25 17.02 -2.62 -11.45
CA LEU A 25 16.26 -3.84 -11.74
C LEU A 25 14.82 -3.69 -11.23
N PHE A 26 13.86 -3.98 -12.10
CA PHE A 26 12.43 -3.97 -11.79
C PHE A 26 11.82 -5.35 -12.01
N CYS A 27 11.01 -5.76 -11.04
CA CYS A 27 10.10 -6.88 -11.22
C CYS A 27 8.78 -6.33 -11.77
N ARG A 28 8.30 -6.88 -12.90
CA ARG A 28 7.01 -6.50 -13.53
C ARG A 28 5.88 -7.50 -13.27
N ASN A 29 6.11 -8.48 -12.40
CA ASN A 29 5.07 -9.40 -11.99
C ASN A 29 4.16 -8.75 -10.94
N ASP A 30 2.91 -8.51 -11.29
CA ASP A 30 1.89 -7.95 -10.39
C ASP A 30 1.55 -8.87 -9.22
N GLU A 31 1.73 -10.19 -9.38
CA GLU A 31 1.52 -11.21 -8.34
C GLU A 31 2.76 -11.41 -7.45
N CYS A 32 3.79 -10.56 -7.57
CA CYS A 32 4.98 -10.69 -6.75
C CYS A 32 4.67 -10.41 -5.27
N PRO A 33 4.95 -11.35 -4.35
CA PRO A 33 4.59 -11.18 -2.93
C PRO A 33 5.38 -10.05 -2.27
N ALA A 34 6.64 -9.81 -2.68
CA ALA A 34 7.40 -8.64 -2.22
C ALA A 34 6.76 -7.31 -2.66
N GLN A 35 6.14 -7.26 -3.84
CA GLN A 35 5.43 -6.06 -4.30
C GLN A 35 4.12 -5.87 -3.54
N ALA A 36 3.34 -6.94 -3.35
CA ALA A 36 2.12 -6.91 -2.54
C ALA A 36 2.42 -6.41 -1.12
N PHE A 37 3.42 -7.00 -0.45
CA PHE A 37 3.86 -6.57 0.88
C PHE A 37 4.27 -5.09 0.92
N LYS A 38 5.05 -4.63 -0.07
CA LYS A 38 5.48 -3.21 -0.14
C LYS A 38 4.32 -2.25 -0.38
N LYS A 39 3.33 -2.65 -1.17
CA LYS A 39 2.09 -1.88 -1.39
C LYS A 39 1.31 -1.74 -0.08
N LEU A 40 1.14 -2.82 0.67
CA LEU A 40 0.47 -2.81 1.98
C LEU A 40 1.25 -1.95 3.01
N GLU A 41 2.57 -2.07 3.05
CA GLU A 41 3.43 -1.25 3.92
C GLU A 41 3.27 0.25 3.61
N ALA A 42 3.28 0.62 2.33
CA ALA A 42 3.06 1.99 1.89
C ALA A 42 1.65 2.48 2.25
N PHE A 43 0.63 1.64 2.09
CA PHE A 43 -0.76 1.95 2.43
C PHE A 43 -0.90 2.29 3.92
N VAL A 44 -0.41 1.41 4.80
CA VAL A 44 -0.41 1.62 6.26
C VAL A 44 0.25 2.94 6.64
N LYS A 45 1.42 3.23 6.04
CA LYS A 45 2.16 4.47 6.30
C LYS A 45 1.39 5.71 5.84
N LYS A 46 0.78 5.68 4.66
CA LYS A 46 0.00 6.80 4.11
C LYS A 46 -1.31 7.03 4.85
N MET A 47 -1.98 5.96 5.27
CA MET A 47 -3.17 6.00 6.11
C MET A 47 -2.88 6.41 7.56
N GLN A 48 -1.60 6.47 7.96
CA GLN A 48 -1.13 6.80 9.31
C GLN A 48 -1.62 5.82 10.39
N ILE A 49 -1.75 4.54 10.03
CA ILE A 49 -2.18 3.50 10.97
C ILE A 49 -1.01 3.18 11.90
N LYS A 50 -1.16 3.48 13.19
CA LYS A 50 -0.08 3.27 14.17
C LYS A 50 -0.04 1.82 14.64
N GLY A 51 1.16 1.35 14.98
CA GLY A 51 1.37 0.01 15.52
C GLY A 51 1.53 -1.11 14.48
N ILE A 52 1.34 -0.81 13.19
CA ILE A 52 1.64 -1.73 12.09
C ILE A 52 2.99 -1.34 11.47
N GLY A 53 4.07 -1.96 11.95
CA GLY A 53 5.37 -1.93 11.29
C GLY A 53 5.57 -3.12 10.35
N PRO A 54 6.71 -3.22 9.66
CA PRO A 54 6.99 -4.33 8.75
C PRO A 54 6.90 -5.70 9.42
N ALA A 55 7.36 -5.82 10.67
CA ALA A 55 7.29 -7.05 11.42
C ALA A 55 5.84 -7.45 11.79
N ALA A 56 4.99 -6.49 12.13
CA ALA A 56 3.59 -6.75 12.44
C ALA A 56 2.81 -7.12 11.17
N LEU A 57 3.03 -6.38 10.08
CA LEU A 57 2.41 -6.68 8.79
C LEU A 57 2.81 -8.07 8.28
N LYS A 58 4.07 -8.47 8.48
CA LYS A 58 4.53 -9.83 8.10
C LYS A 58 3.84 -10.93 8.90
N LYS A 59 3.48 -10.69 10.16
CA LYS A 59 2.74 -11.66 10.99
C LYS A 59 1.25 -11.74 10.64
N LEU A 60 0.69 -10.65 10.11
CA LEU A 60 -0.69 -10.61 9.66
C LEU A 60 -0.91 -11.29 8.31
N GLU A 61 0.17 -11.54 7.55
CA GLU A 61 0.11 -12.26 6.27
C GLU A 61 -0.97 -11.77 5.30
N PHE A 62 -1.32 -10.48 5.38
CA PHE A 62 -2.29 -9.88 4.48
C PHE A 62 -1.77 -9.83 3.05
N GLU A 63 -2.67 -10.12 2.11
CA GLU A 63 -2.43 -10.12 0.67
C GLU A 63 -3.00 -8.86 0.03
N SER A 64 -4.05 -8.27 0.63
CA SER A 64 -4.79 -7.15 0.05
C SER A 64 -5.12 -6.05 1.06
N TYR A 65 -5.51 -4.88 0.54
CA TYR A 65 -5.98 -3.78 1.39
C TYR A 65 -7.30 -4.10 2.10
N TYR A 66 -8.08 -5.03 1.54
CA TYR A 66 -9.38 -5.44 2.08
C TYR A 66 -9.23 -6.20 3.39
N ASP A 67 -8.15 -6.99 3.51
CA ASP A 67 -7.84 -7.82 4.67
C ASP A 67 -7.78 -7.00 5.96
N PHE A 68 -7.27 -5.76 5.88
CA PHE A 68 -7.27 -4.86 7.03
C PHE A 68 -8.67 -4.66 7.64
N TYR A 69 -9.70 -4.64 6.81
CA TYR A 69 -11.06 -4.30 7.22
C TYR A 69 -11.99 -5.50 7.35
N GLU A 70 -11.63 -6.63 6.74
CA GLU A 70 -12.40 -7.87 6.74
C GLU A 70 -12.10 -8.75 7.96
N PHE A 71 -10.83 -8.88 8.34
CA PHE A 71 -10.44 -9.77 9.44
C PHE A 71 -10.96 -9.27 10.81
N PRO A 72 -11.52 -10.17 11.65
CA PRO A 72 -12.02 -9.81 12.98
C PRO A 72 -10.87 -9.54 13.95
N ILE A 73 -11.18 -8.89 15.08
CA ILE A 73 -10.19 -8.57 16.13
C ILE A 73 -9.43 -9.81 16.64
N ASP A 74 -10.09 -10.97 16.71
CA ASP A 74 -9.51 -12.21 17.20
C ASP A 74 -8.29 -12.62 16.35
N TYR A 75 -8.36 -12.44 15.03
CA TYR A 75 -7.24 -12.69 14.11
C TYR A 75 -6.03 -11.80 14.45
N TYR A 76 -6.26 -10.51 14.69
CA TYR A 76 -5.20 -9.59 15.08
C TYR A 76 -4.58 -9.96 16.43
N GLN A 77 -5.39 -10.42 17.38
CA GLN A 77 -4.95 -10.86 18.70
C GLN A 77 -4.14 -12.16 18.61
N GLU A 78 -4.52 -13.08 17.74
CA GLU A 78 -3.79 -14.32 17.47
C GLU A 78 -2.42 -14.04 16.84
N CYS A 79 -2.37 -13.23 15.77
CA CYS A 79 -1.13 -12.94 15.06
C CYS A 79 -0.17 -12.04 15.85
N LEU A 80 -0.67 -11.06 16.61
CA LEU A 80 0.15 -10.01 17.24
C LEU A 80 0.19 -10.09 18.77
N GLY A 81 -0.63 -10.95 19.38
CA GLY A 81 -0.88 -10.99 20.82
C GLY A 81 -1.97 -10.01 21.25
N GLU A 82 -2.74 -10.39 22.28
CA GLU A 82 -3.98 -9.72 22.70
C GLU A 82 -3.87 -8.18 22.81
N LYS A 83 -2.88 -7.67 23.55
CA LYS A 83 -2.70 -6.22 23.78
C LYS A 83 -2.34 -5.46 22.51
N ILE A 84 -1.42 -6.00 21.71
CA ILE A 84 -0.93 -5.33 20.49
C ILE A 84 -1.98 -5.45 19.38
N GLY A 85 -2.55 -6.64 19.19
CA GLY A 85 -3.61 -6.92 18.24
C GLY A 85 -4.82 -6.01 18.45
N THR A 86 -5.28 -5.88 19.70
CA THR A 86 -6.39 -4.97 20.04
C THR A 86 -6.06 -3.51 19.69
N LYS A 87 -4.82 -3.06 19.96
CA LYS A 87 -4.40 -1.68 19.65
C LYS A 87 -4.35 -1.44 18.14
N VAL A 88 -3.77 -2.39 17.40
CA VAL A 88 -3.67 -2.33 15.94
C VAL A 88 -5.05 -2.33 15.31
N TYR A 89 -5.92 -3.25 15.71
CA TYR A 89 -7.29 -3.32 15.20
C TYR A 89 -8.04 -2.00 15.41
N LYS A 90 -7.93 -1.37 16.58
CA LYS A 90 -8.53 -0.05 16.85
C LYS A 90 -8.00 1.05 15.92
N GLU A 91 -6.69 1.08 15.65
CA GLU A 91 -6.10 2.04 14.72
C GLU A 91 -6.54 1.78 13.27
N VAL A 92 -6.75 0.53 12.87
CA VAL A 92 -7.32 0.17 11.57
C VAL A 92 -8.78 0.60 11.47
N GLN A 93 -9.61 0.37 12.50
CA GLN A 93 -11.00 0.85 12.46
C GLN A 93 -11.07 2.39 12.43
N LYS A 94 -10.15 3.06 13.12
CA LYS A 94 -10.01 4.52 13.08
C LYS A 94 -9.59 5.04 11.70
N SER A 95 -8.84 4.26 10.92
CA SER A 95 -8.40 4.68 9.59
C SER A 95 -9.57 4.85 8.61
N LYS A 96 -10.74 4.25 8.88
CA LYS A 96 -11.96 4.40 8.06
C LYS A 96 -12.50 5.83 8.01
N THR A 97 -12.12 6.69 8.97
CA THR A 97 -12.61 8.08 9.06
C THR A 97 -11.61 9.12 8.58
N VAL A 98 -10.48 8.70 7.99
CA VAL A 98 -9.49 9.62 7.43
C VAL A 98 -10.08 10.35 6.20
N PRO A 99 -9.59 11.57 5.89
CA PRO A 99 -10.08 12.30 4.73
C PRO A 99 -9.79 11.55 3.42
N PHE A 100 -10.69 11.69 2.44
CA PHE A 100 -10.68 10.95 1.19
C PHE A 100 -9.35 11.05 0.42
N TRP A 101 -8.75 12.24 0.35
CA TRP A 101 -7.46 12.44 -0.31
C TRP A 101 -6.35 11.54 0.25
N ARG A 102 -6.40 11.19 1.54
CA ARG A 102 -5.39 10.35 2.17
C ARG A 102 -5.54 8.90 1.74
N TRP A 103 -6.79 8.42 1.68
CA TRP A 103 -7.10 7.12 1.13
C TRP A 103 -6.68 7.03 -0.34
N LEU A 104 -7.01 8.05 -1.14
CA LEU A 104 -6.64 8.11 -2.56
C LEU A 104 -5.11 8.06 -2.76
N ALA A 105 -4.36 8.83 -1.97
CA ALA A 105 -2.89 8.82 -2.00
C ALA A 105 -2.26 7.49 -1.49
N ALA A 106 -3.01 6.68 -0.76
CA ALA A 106 -2.54 5.40 -0.21
C ALA A 106 -2.67 4.24 -1.20
N LEU A 107 -3.49 4.37 -2.25
CA LEU A 107 -3.75 3.31 -3.24
C LEU A 107 -2.60 3.03 -4.22
N ASN A 108 -1.51 3.81 -4.16
CA ASN A 108 -0.33 3.64 -5.01
C ASN A 108 -0.65 3.77 -6.53
N ILE A 109 -1.57 4.66 -6.88
CA ILE A 109 -1.90 4.95 -8.28
C ILE A 109 -0.77 5.79 -8.89
N PRO A 110 -0.27 5.44 -10.09
CA PRO A 110 0.79 6.20 -10.76
C PRO A 110 0.44 7.69 -10.85
N LEU A 111 1.41 8.55 -10.53
CA LEU A 111 1.28 10.02 -10.53
C LEU A 111 0.32 10.61 -9.48
N ILE A 112 -0.43 9.78 -8.73
CA ILE A 112 -1.36 10.24 -7.69
C ILE A 112 -0.69 10.14 -6.31
N GLY A 113 0.20 11.10 -6.06
CA GLY A 113 0.77 11.31 -4.73
C GLY A 113 -0.14 12.11 -3.80
N GLU A 114 0.37 12.47 -2.62
CA GLU A 114 -0.37 13.29 -1.64
C GLU A 114 -0.81 14.65 -2.21
N THR A 115 0.07 15.36 -2.91
CA THR A 115 -0.23 16.66 -3.49
C THR A 115 -1.33 16.57 -4.56
N ALA A 116 -1.25 15.56 -5.45
CA ALA A 116 -2.25 15.34 -6.48
C ALA A 116 -3.60 14.95 -5.86
N ALA A 117 -3.60 14.03 -4.90
CA ALA A 117 -4.82 13.59 -4.22
C ALA A 117 -5.50 14.72 -3.45
N ARG A 118 -4.74 15.61 -2.81
CA ARG A 118 -5.29 16.82 -2.17
C ARG A 118 -5.95 17.74 -3.18
N LYS A 119 -5.26 18.05 -4.29
CA LYS A 119 -5.84 18.86 -5.37
C LYS A 119 -7.13 18.25 -5.90
N ILE A 120 -7.19 16.93 -6.06
CA ILE A 120 -8.41 16.23 -6.50
C ILE A 120 -9.55 16.47 -5.49
N ALA A 121 -9.29 16.30 -4.19
CA ALA A 121 -10.29 16.55 -3.16
C ALA A 121 -10.71 18.04 -3.07
N ASP A 122 -9.76 18.97 -3.22
CA ASP A 122 -10.03 20.41 -3.24
C ASP A 122 -10.94 20.81 -4.41
N ASN A 123 -10.93 20.05 -5.52
CA ASN A 123 -11.83 20.21 -6.66
C ASN A 123 -13.19 19.51 -6.48
N GLY A 124 -13.54 19.11 -5.25
CA GLY A 124 -14.87 18.59 -4.90
C GLY A 124 -15.01 17.07 -4.98
N VAL A 125 -13.93 16.34 -5.29
CA VAL A 125 -13.95 14.88 -5.39
C VAL A 125 -13.68 14.25 -4.01
N ASN A 126 -14.75 13.85 -3.31
CA ASN A 126 -14.67 13.38 -1.93
C ASN A 126 -15.11 11.91 -1.75
N SER A 127 -15.52 11.26 -2.84
CA SER A 127 -15.92 9.86 -2.84
C SER A 127 -15.48 9.15 -4.11
N VAL A 128 -15.49 7.82 -4.07
CA VAL A 128 -15.24 6.98 -5.26
C VAL A 128 -16.26 7.28 -6.37
N LYS A 129 -17.50 7.60 -6.00
CA LYS A 129 -18.55 7.98 -6.95
C LYS A 129 -18.18 9.28 -7.69
N ASP A 130 -17.67 10.27 -6.97
CA ASP A 130 -17.24 11.54 -7.58
C ASP A 130 -16.07 11.32 -8.53
N LEU A 131 -15.13 10.43 -8.19
CA LEU A 131 -14.04 10.02 -9.09
C LEU A 131 -14.56 9.38 -10.38
N MET A 132 -15.54 8.49 -10.27
CA MET A 132 -16.12 7.81 -11.44
C MET A 132 -16.95 8.76 -12.31
N CYS A 133 -17.57 9.78 -11.70
CA CYS A 133 -18.35 10.78 -12.39
C CYS A 133 -17.51 11.97 -12.89
N ALA A 134 -16.25 12.10 -12.46
CA ALA A 134 -15.36 13.15 -12.92
C ALA A 134 -15.08 12.97 -14.41
N THR A 135 -15.74 13.80 -15.23
CA THR A 135 -15.42 13.91 -16.65
C THR A 135 -14.04 14.54 -16.79
N MET A 136 -13.30 14.16 -17.84
CA MET A 136 -12.00 14.76 -18.14
C MET A 136 -12.17 16.26 -18.37
N ILE A 137 -11.95 17.06 -17.32
CA ILE A 137 -11.69 18.49 -17.48
C ILE A 137 -10.25 18.55 -18.00
N PRO A 138 -10.01 19.04 -19.22
CA PRO A 138 -8.65 19.19 -19.71
C PRO A 138 -7.89 20.03 -18.69
N LEU A 139 -6.81 19.47 -18.14
CA LEU A 139 -5.84 20.24 -17.38
C LEU A 139 -5.41 21.37 -18.32
N GLY A 140 -5.69 22.60 -17.91
CA GLY A 140 -5.42 23.80 -18.71
C GLY A 140 -3.98 23.89 -19.19
N PRO A 141 -3.69 24.82 -20.12
CA PRO A 141 -2.52 24.82 -20.99
C PRO A 141 -1.18 24.71 -20.27
#